data_AF-B9FNH5-F1
#
_entry.id   AF-B9FNH5-F1
#
_cell.length_a   1.000
_cell.length_b   1.000
_cell.length_c   1.000
_cell.angle_alpha   90.00
_cell.angle_beta   90.00
_cell.angle_gamma   90.00
#
_symmetry.space_group_name_H-M   'P 1'
#
loop_
_entity.id
_entity.type
_entity.pdbx_description
1 polymer ?
#
loop_
_entity_poly.entity_id
_entity_poly.type
_entity_poly.pdbx_seq_one_letter_code
_entity_poly.pdbx_strand_id
1 'polypeptide(L)'
;MVRDFMVLQNLENEFASLKEEMTEMALPPGEMKPSDQRKYNTRKREVRRRIKKQEKLMNGLSSVFSALQKALDEVPSIEGVLLILGGSLVRPLFVYDITISHGRFDAGSANERGASKLAQSVSRKVSYFLA
;
A
#
# COMPACT_ATOMS: atom_id res chain seq x y z
N MET A 1 13.65 3.56 9.42
CA MET A 1 12.49 2.66 9.62
C MET A 1 11.17 3.41 9.86
N VAL A 2 11.13 4.47 10.69
CA VAL A 2 9.90 5.25 10.98
C VAL A 2 9.24 5.91 9.75
N ARG A 3 10.04 6.31 8.75
CA ARG A 3 9.56 7.08 7.59
C ARG A 3 8.73 6.27 6.57
N ASP A 4 8.83 4.94 6.52
CA ASP A 4 8.15 4.16 5.47
C ASP A 4 6.74 3.72 5.86
N PHE A 5 6.54 3.40 7.15
CA PHE A 5 5.20 3.15 7.67
C PHE A 5 4.32 4.41 7.54
N MET A 6 4.92 5.59 7.70
CA MET A 6 4.24 6.87 7.49
C MET A 6 3.75 7.07 6.05
N VAL A 7 4.43 6.54 5.03
CA VAL A 7 4.04 6.76 3.63
C VAL A 7 2.79 5.98 3.27
N LEU A 8 2.71 4.70 3.67
CA LEU A 8 1.51 3.89 3.45
C LEU A 8 0.35 4.41 4.29
N GLN A 9 0.60 4.75 5.56
CA GLN A 9 -0.42 5.32 6.43
C GLN A 9 -0.93 6.67 5.90
N ASN A 10 -0.06 7.50 5.33
CA ASN A 10 -0.46 8.76 4.69
C ASN A 10 -1.31 8.51 3.43
N LEU A 11 -0.96 7.51 2.61
CA LEU A 11 -1.77 7.13 1.45
C LEU A 11 -3.17 6.64 1.86
N GLU A 12 -3.26 5.83 2.92
CA GLU A 12 -4.53 5.36 3.47
C GLU A 12 -5.38 6.52 4.00
N ASN A 13 -4.77 7.44 4.75
CA ASN A 13 -5.45 8.63 5.27
C ASN A 13 -5.94 9.54 4.14
N GLU A 14 -5.12 9.80 3.12
CA GLU A 14 -5.51 10.57 1.94
C GLU A 14 -6.68 9.91 1.21
N PHE A 15 -6.66 8.58 1.09
CA PHE A 15 -7.72 7.84 0.44
C PHE A 15 -9.03 7.87 1.24
N ALA A 16 -8.95 7.75 2.57
CA ALA A 16 -10.09 7.90 3.46
C ALA A 16 -10.71 9.29 3.35
N SER A 17 -9.88 10.34 3.39
CA SER A 17 -10.31 11.73 3.23
C SER A 17 -10.99 11.98 1.88
N LEU A 18 -10.48 11.41 0.78
CA LEU A 18 -11.13 11.54 -0.53
C LEU A 18 -12.50 10.84 -0.58
N LYS A 19 -12.64 9.68 0.08
CA LYS A 19 -13.94 8.99 0.18
C LYS A 19 -14.94 9.81 0.99
N GLU A 20 -14.51 10.39 2.10
CA GLU A 20 -15.32 11.29 2.93
C GLU A 20 -15.79 12.51 2.12
N GLU A 21 -14.85 13.20 1.44
CA GLU A 21 -15.17 14.33 0.55
C GLU A 21 -16.18 13.91 -0.54
N MET A 22 -16.05 12.71 -1.11
CA MET A 22 -16.99 12.19 -2.11
C MET A 22 -18.37 11.88 -1.53
N THR A 23 -18.44 11.41 -0.28
CA THR A 23 -19.73 11.19 0.41
C THR A 23 -20.43 12.49 0.75
N GLU A 24 -19.71 13.52 1.19
CA GLU A 24 -20.25 14.86 1.38
C GLU A 24 -20.77 15.44 0.05
N MET A 25 -20.03 15.22 -1.05
CA MET A 25 -20.45 15.60 -2.39
C MET A 25 -21.55 14.72 -3.00
N ALA A 26 -21.97 13.64 -2.34
CA ALA A 26 -23.10 12.83 -2.78
C ALA A 26 -24.44 13.43 -2.36
N LEU A 27 -24.44 14.26 -1.31
CA LEU A 27 -25.61 15.02 -0.88
C LEU A 27 -26.02 16.04 -1.95
N PRO A 28 -27.34 16.29 -2.14
CA PRO A 28 -27.80 17.28 -3.10
C PRO A 28 -27.20 18.65 -2.73
N PRO A 29 -26.48 19.32 -3.64
CA PRO A 29 -26.10 20.69 -3.38
C PRO A 29 -27.38 21.52 -3.25
N GLY A 30 -27.47 22.37 -2.21
CA GLY A 30 -28.50 23.41 -2.15
C GLY A 30 -28.41 24.34 -3.38
N GLU A 31 -29.37 25.24 -3.56
CA GLU A 31 -29.35 26.15 -4.72
C GLU A 31 -28.01 26.90 -4.82
N MET A 32 -27.24 26.59 -5.87
CA MET A 32 -25.94 27.18 -6.17
C MET A 32 -26.03 28.03 -7.43
N LYS A 33 -25.22 29.10 -7.48
CA LYS A 33 -25.04 29.87 -8.71
C LYS A 33 -24.40 28.99 -9.80
N PRO A 34 -24.69 29.21 -11.10
CA PRO A 34 -24.12 28.39 -12.19
C PRO A 34 -22.59 28.30 -12.21
N SER A 35 -21.89 29.36 -11.79
CA SER A 35 -20.42 29.37 -11.65
C SER A 35 -19.94 28.39 -10.59
N ASP A 36 -20.64 28.35 -9.45
CA ASP A 36 -20.29 27.54 -8.29
C ASP A 36 -20.63 26.08 -8.57
N GLN A 37 -21.74 25.82 -9.26
CA GLN A 37 -22.08 24.50 -9.76
C GLN A 37 -21.00 23.93 -10.69
N ARG A 38 -20.42 24.75 -11.57
CA ARG A 38 -19.34 24.32 -12.48
C ARG A 38 -18.06 23.99 -11.72
N LYS A 39 -17.68 24.81 -10.72
CA LYS A 39 -16.53 24.55 -9.84
C LYS A 39 -16.74 23.25 -9.05
N TYR A 40 -17.90 23.10 -8.44
CA TYR A 40 -18.31 21.91 -7.69
C TYR A 40 -18.24 20.64 -8.55
N ASN A 41 -18.82 20.67 -9.76
CA ASN A 41 -18.79 19.51 -10.67
C ASN A 41 -17.37 19.17 -11.14
N THR A 42 -16.52 20.18 -11.34
CA THR A 42 -15.11 19.97 -11.67
C THR A 42 -14.38 19.28 -10.54
N ARG A 43 -14.57 19.76 -9.30
CA ARG A 43 -13.97 19.16 -8.11
C ARG A 43 -14.47 17.73 -7.89
N LYS A 44 -15.77 17.48 -7.99
CA LYS A 44 -16.37 16.13 -7.88
C LYS A 44 -15.76 15.15 -8.88
N ARG A 45 -15.49 15.59 -10.11
CA ARG A 45 -14.79 14.77 -11.13
C ARG A 45 -13.35 14.49 -10.75
N GLU A 46 -12.63 15.45 -10.20
CA GLU A 46 -11.26 15.29 -9.72
C GLU A 46 -11.19 14.27 -8.58
N VAL A 47 -12.02 14.43 -7.55
CA VAL A 47 -12.10 13.53 -6.39
C VAL A 47 -12.39 12.10 -6.85
N ARG A 48 -13.40 11.89 -7.71
CA ARG A 48 -13.70 10.56 -8.29
C ARG A 48 -12.52 9.94 -9.01
N ARG A 49 -11.78 10.72 -9.80
CA ARG A 49 -10.59 10.23 -10.52
C ARG A 49 -9.48 9.82 -9.54
N ARG A 50 -9.24 10.61 -8.49
CA ARG A 50 -8.23 10.32 -7.47
C ARG A 50 -8.57 9.05 -6.68
N ILE A 51 -9.82 8.91 -6.24
CA ILE A 51 -10.33 7.68 -5.60
C ILE A 51 -10.06 6.47 -6.48
N LYS A 52 -10.50 6.50 -7.74
CA LYS A 52 -10.31 5.36 -8.67
C LYS A 52 -8.84 5.01 -8.89
N LYS A 53 -7.95 6.01 -8.91
CA LYS A 53 -6.51 5.80 -9.04
C LYS A 53 -5.93 5.13 -7.78
N GLN A 54 -6.30 5.61 -6.59
CA GLN A 54 -5.84 5.04 -5.33
C GLN A 54 -6.43 3.64 -5.07
N GLU A 55 -7.69 3.38 -5.42
CA GLU A 55 -8.28 2.03 -5.38
C GLU A 55 -7.48 1.03 -6.19
N LYS A 56 -7.12 1.38 -7.43
CA LYS A 56 -6.28 0.52 -8.27
C LYS A 56 -4.93 0.21 -7.61
N LEU A 57 -4.32 1.20 -6.99
CA LEU A 57 -3.05 1.04 -6.29
C LEU A 57 -3.21 0.12 -5.07
N MET A 58 -4.21 0.37 -4.21
CA MET A 58 -4.47 -0.45 -3.02
C MET A 58 -4.83 -1.89 -3.37
N ASN A 59 -5.63 -2.10 -4.42
CA ASN A 59 -5.97 -3.43 -4.91
C ASN A 59 -4.74 -4.14 -5.48
N GLY A 60 -3.88 -3.43 -6.22
CA GLY A 60 -2.61 -3.96 -6.71
C GLY A 60 -1.69 -4.38 -5.58
N LEU A 61 -1.51 -3.54 -4.56
CA LEU A 61 -0.73 -3.86 -3.37
C LEU A 61 -1.30 -5.07 -2.62
N SER A 62 -2.62 -5.10 -2.41
CA SER A 62 -3.29 -6.22 -1.74
C SER A 62 -3.07 -7.52 -2.50
N SER A 63 -3.20 -7.50 -3.83
CA SER A 63 -2.95 -8.67 -4.67
C SER A 63 -1.50 -9.15 -4.59
N VAL A 64 -0.53 -8.23 -4.57
CA VAL A 64 0.89 -8.58 -4.44
C VAL A 64 1.16 -9.18 -3.06
N PHE A 65 0.64 -8.58 -1.98
CA PHE A 65 0.81 -9.12 -0.63
C PHE A 65 0.15 -10.47 -0.46
N SER A 66 -1.05 -10.69 -1.01
CA SER A 66 -1.71 -12.01 -0.97
C SER A 66 -0.92 -13.06 -1.75
N ALA A 67 -0.40 -12.72 -2.93
CA ALA A 67 0.43 -13.64 -3.71
C ALA A 67 1.75 -13.95 -3.00
N LEU A 68 2.37 -12.94 -2.38
CA LEU A 68 3.59 -13.11 -1.61
C LEU A 68 3.36 -14.01 -0.39
N GLN A 69 2.30 -13.74 0.38
CA GLN A 69 1.93 -14.57 1.53
C GLN A 69 1.74 -16.02 1.12
N LYS A 70 0.98 -16.26 0.04
CA LYS A 70 0.79 -17.61 -0.50
C LYS A 70 2.10 -18.29 -0.90
N ALA A 71 3.03 -17.56 -1.54
CA ALA A 71 4.33 -18.09 -1.93
C ALA A 71 5.19 -18.46 -0.70
N LEU A 72 5.13 -17.66 0.36
CA LEU A 72 5.84 -17.94 1.62
C LEU A 72 5.24 -19.13 2.37
N ASP A 73 3.91 -19.30 2.33
CA ASP A 73 3.22 -20.44 2.93
C ASP A 73 3.52 -21.76 2.18
N GLU A 74 3.63 -21.72 0.85
CA GLU A 74 3.93 -22.89 0.02
C GLU A 74 5.43 -23.25 0.01
N VAL A 75 6.32 -22.25 0.10
CA VAL A 75 7.77 -22.44 0.07
C VAL A 75 8.38 -21.87 1.36
N PRO A 76 8.35 -22.63 2.46
CA PRO A 76 8.86 -22.19 3.76
C PRO A 76 10.39 -22.11 3.84
N SER A 77 11.10 -22.28 2.71
CA SER A 77 12.55 -22.09 2.59
C SER A 77 12.92 -20.72 1.99
N ILE A 78 11.97 -19.82 1.78
CA ILE A 78 12.25 -18.47 1.30
C ILE A 78 12.86 -17.65 2.44
N GLU A 79 14.17 -17.46 2.38
CA GLU A 79 14.93 -16.70 3.40
C GLU A 79 14.80 -15.17 3.26
N GLY A 80 14.30 -14.67 2.12
CA GLY A 80 14.12 -13.24 1.90
C GLY A 80 13.46 -12.87 0.58
N VAL A 81 12.98 -11.62 0.51
CA VAL A 81 12.22 -11.05 -0.61
C VAL A 81 12.81 -9.69 -0.96
N LEU A 82 13.12 -9.47 -2.24
CA LEU A 82 13.58 -8.19 -2.75
C LEU A 82 12.42 -7.45 -3.44
N LEU A 83 11.97 -6.35 -2.85
CA LEU A 83 10.95 -5.49 -3.46
C LEU A 83 11.62 -4.31 -4.19
N ILE A 84 11.43 -4.25 -5.50
CA ILE A 84 11.90 -3.17 -6.37
C ILE A 84 10.72 -2.27 -6.75
N LEU A 85 10.80 -0.98 -6.42
CA LEU A 85 9.79 0.01 -6.78
C LEU A 85 10.37 1.04 -7.76
N GLY A 86 9.76 1.10 -8.95
CA GLY A 86 10.09 2.08 -10.00
C GLY A 86 11.41 1.79 -10.73
N GLY A 87 11.63 2.52 -11.82
CA GLY A 87 12.79 2.32 -12.70
C GLY A 87 12.66 1.04 -13.52
N SER A 88 13.80 0.39 -13.78
CA SER A 88 13.86 -0.94 -14.40
C SER A 88 14.62 -1.91 -13.50
N LEU A 89 14.59 -3.21 -13.80
CA LEU A 89 15.42 -4.18 -13.09
C LEU A 89 16.92 -3.85 -13.20
N VAL A 90 17.33 -3.15 -14.26
CA VAL A 90 18.70 -2.69 -14.48
C VAL A 90 19.02 -1.40 -13.73
N ARG A 91 18.01 -0.54 -13.50
CA ARG A 91 18.14 0.74 -12.80
C ARG A 91 16.96 0.95 -11.85
N PRO A 92 16.93 0.21 -10.73
CA PRO A 92 15.82 0.32 -9.79
C PRO A 92 15.88 1.66 -9.05
N LEU A 93 14.73 2.30 -8.87
CA LEU A 93 14.67 3.56 -8.12
C LEU A 93 14.71 3.33 -6.61
N PHE A 94 13.97 2.34 -6.12
CA PHE A 94 13.97 1.96 -4.71
C PHE A 94 14.05 0.45 -4.59
N VAL A 95 14.94 -0.01 -3.71
CA VAL A 95 15.16 -1.43 -3.43
C VAL A 95 15.00 -1.66 -1.93
N TYR A 96 14.07 -2.54 -1.59
CA TYR A 96 13.78 -2.95 -0.22
C TYR A 96 14.13 -4.42 -0.08
N ASP A 97 15.08 -4.70 0.80
CA ASP A 97 15.51 -6.05 1.13
C ASP A 97 14.79 -6.48 2.41
N ILE A 98 13.96 -7.51 2.30
CA ILE A 98 13.14 -8.04 3.38
C ILE A 98 13.67 -9.42 3.69
N THR A 99 14.42 -9.55 4.78
CA THR A 99 14.90 -10.84 5.27
C THR A 99 13.86 -11.48 6.17
N ILE A 100 13.55 -12.74 5.90
CA ILE A 100 12.60 -13.53 6.67
C ILE A 100 13.45 -14.49 7.50
N SER A 101 13.69 -14.12 8.75
CA SER A 101 14.28 -15.06 9.71
C SER A 101 13.19 -16.03 10.14
N HIS A 102 13.26 -17.26 9.65
CA HIS A 102 12.40 -18.35 10.14
C HIS A 102 12.78 -18.64 11.60
N GLY A 103 12.08 -18.01 12.54
CA GLY A 103 11.99 -18.56 13.90
C GLY A 103 11.40 -19.96 13.76
N ARG A 104 12.12 -20.99 14.20
CA ARG A 104 11.66 -22.39 14.19
C ARG A 104 10.21 -22.45 14.67
N PHE A 105 9.28 -22.75 13.76
CA PHE A 105 7.96 -23.21 14.14
C PHE A 105 8.15 -24.65 14.56
N ASP A 106 8.36 -24.88 15.86
CA ASP A 106 8.27 -26.22 16.42
C ASP A 106 6.87 -26.74 16.09
N ALA A 107 6.81 -27.78 15.26
CA ALA A 107 5.58 -28.45 14.82
C ALA A 107 4.99 -29.25 15.99
N GLY A 108 4.51 -28.54 17.01
CA GLY A 108 4.20 -29.10 18.31
C GLY A 108 3.24 -28.26 19.15
N SER A 109 2.30 -27.54 18.56
CA SER A 109 1.06 -27.18 19.27
C SER A 109 -0.07 -26.93 18.29
N ALA A 110 -0.85 -27.99 18.06
CA ALA A 110 -2.24 -27.83 17.66
C ALA A 110 -2.93 -26.94 18.71
N ASN A 111 -3.72 -25.98 18.24
CA ASN A 111 -4.42 -24.95 19.01
C ASN A 111 -3.55 -23.83 19.54
N GLU A 112 -3.38 -22.78 18.74
CA GLU A 112 -3.76 -21.45 19.19
C GLU A 112 -3.84 -20.48 18.00
N ARG A 113 -4.97 -19.79 17.94
CA ARG A 113 -5.24 -18.62 17.09
C ARG A 113 -4.37 -17.46 17.60
N GLY A 114 -3.05 -17.59 17.45
CA GLY A 114 -2.06 -16.64 17.95
C GLY A 114 -1.53 -15.81 16.79
N ALA A 115 -1.79 -14.50 16.84
CA ALA A 115 -1.11 -13.51 16.02
C ALA A 115 0.41 -13.75 16.06
N SER A 116 0.97 -14.33 15.00
CA SER A 116 2.39 -14.64 14.96
C SER A 116 3.18 -13.34 14.88
N LYS A 117 4.00 -13.12 15.92
CA LYS A 117 5.01 -12.05 16.01
C LYS A 117 6.02 -12.21 14.87
N LEU A 118 5.73 -11.67 13.70
CA LEU A 118 6.69 -11.49 12.62
C LEU A 118 7.43 -10.16 12.84
N ALA A 119 8.56 -10.21 13.54
CA ALA A 119 9.50 -9.10 13.57
C ALA A 119 10.29 -9.08 12.24
N GLN A 120 9.68 -8.57 11.17
CA GLN A 120 10.36 -8.36 9.89
C GLN A 120 11.33 -7.18 9.99
N SER A 121 12.63 -7.44 9.84
CA SER A 121 13.62 -6.39 9.62
C SER A 121 13.60 -5.96 8.15
N VAL A 122 13.08 -4.76 7.87
CA VAL A 122 13.13 -4.16 6.52
C VAL A 122 14.35 -3.25 6.45
N SER A 123 15.34 -3.63 5.64
CA SER A 123 16.53 -2.82 5.39
C SER A 123 16.40 -2.10 4.05
N ARG A 124 16.55 -0.77 4.06
CA ARG A 124 16.58 0.05 2.83
C ARG A 124 18.01 0.10 2.31
N LYS A 125 18.23 -0.37 1.09
CA LYS A 125 19.44 -0.05 0.32
C LYS A 125 19.08 1.04 -0.69
N VAL A 126 19.66 2.23 -0.51
CA VAL A 126 19.56 3.30 -1.51
C VAL A 126 20.70 3.09 -2.50
N SER A 127 20.36 2.75 -3.74
CA SER A 127 21.35 2.61 -4.80
C SER A 127 21.52 3.97 -5.50
N TYR A 128 22.50 4.75 -5.07
CA TYR A 128 22.93 5.92 -5.83
C TYR A 128 23.85 5.45 -6.98
N PHE A 129 23.29 5.23 -8.16
CA PHE A 129 24.10 5.27 -9.38
C PHE A 129 24.06 6.71 -9.90
N LEU A 130 25.05 7.51 -9.48
CA LEU A 130 25.44 8.73 -10.18
C LEU A 130 25.77 8.33 -11.62
N ALA A 131 25.04 8.90 -12.57
CA ALA A 131 25.45 8.99 -13.96
C ALA A 131 25.85 10.44 -14.22
#